data_AF-A0A9D1D6M4-F1
#
_entry.id   AF-A0A9D1D6M4-F1
#
_cell.length_a   1.000
_cell.length_b   1.000
_cell.length_c   1.000
_cell.angle_alpha   90.00
_cell.angle_beta   90.00
_cell.angle_gamma   90.00
#
_symmetry.space_group_name_H-M   'P 1'
#
loop_
_entity.id
_entity.type
_entity.pdbx_description
1 polymer ?
#
loop_
_entity_poly.entity_id
_entity_poly.type
_entity_poly.pdbx_seq_one_letter_code
_entity_poly.pdbx_strand_id
1 'polypeptide(L)'
;MSGVRKQDEALASRIAPSILRFHVLANSDSSEDQAMKLEVKDFLLEKIRTEAGENTGKQELCQYLAEHRDDLEKAAGELIRSRGFSYGASIRLEICEFPARTYGDMTFPAGTYEAVRVLLGEGQGKNFWCVLYPSLCYTDSLQAVMPEDSENTLKALLPEEDFYALFTARKMTAKAGAEKEQSDALPQMEIRFKFLEWLPFHDSL
;
A
#
# COMPACT_ATOMS: atom_id res chain seq x y z
N MET A 1 21.58 -8.45 11.40
CA MET A 1 20.86 -7.77 10.30
C MET A 1 20.81 -8.57 8.98
N SER A 2 21.67 -9.56 8.74
CA SER A 2 21.68 -10.37 7.50
C SER A 2 20.65 -11.52 7.45
N GLY A 3 20.20 -12.03 8.60
CA GLY A 3 19.26 -13.17 8.66
C GLY A 3 17.82 -12.81 8.30
N VAL A 4 17.34 -11.63 8.70
CA VAL A 4 15.95 -11.18 8.48
C VAL A 4 15.70 -10.92 6.98
N ARG A 5 16.62 -10.22 6.30
CA ARG A 5 16.49 -10.00 4.85
C ARG A 5 16.45 -11.30 4.05
N LYS A 6 17.27 -12.28 4.43
CA LYS A 6 17.27 -13.62 3.78
C LYS A 6 15.96 -14.38 3.99
N GLN A 7 15.33 -14.23 5.14
CA GLN A 7 14.02 -14.85 5.41
C GLN A 7 12.91 -14.16 4.61
N ASP A 8 12.95 -12.83 4.54
CA ASP A 8 12.00 -12.03 3.75
C ASP A 8 12.12 -12.35 2.25
N GLU A 9 13.34 -12.38 1.71
CA GLU A 9 13.60 -12.74 0.31
C GLU A 9 13.16 -14.18 0.00
N ALA A 10 13.37 -15.12 0.92
CA ALA A 10 12.95 -16.50 0.75
C ALA A 10 11.41 -16.64 0.76
N LEU A 11 10.72 -15.93 1.65
CA LEU A 11 9.26 -15.89 1.67
C LEU A 11 8.72 -15.21 0.39
N ALA A 12 9.30 -14.07 0.00
CA ALA A 12 8.96 -13.36 -1.23
C ALA A 12 9.06 -14.29 -2.45
N SER A 13 10.15 -15.06 -2.57
CA SER A 13 10.34 -16.00 -3.67
C SER A 13 9.28 -17.10 -3.74
N ARG A 14 8.71 -17.53 -2.62
CA ARG A 14 7.66 -18.58 -2.60
C ARG A 14 6.28 -18.02 -2.94
N ILE A 15 5.98 -16.80 -2.53
CA ILE A 15 4.66 -16.18 -2.75
C ILE A 15 4.57 -15.40 -4.07
N ALA A 16 5.71 -14.90 -4.60
CA ALA A 16 5.75 -14.08 -5.81
C ALA A 16 5.09 -14.71 -7.05
N PRO A 17 5.17 -16.03 -7.30
CA PRO A 17 4.47 -16.65 -8.42
C PRO A 17 2.95 -16.47 -8.37
N SER A 18 2.36 -16.45 -7.17
CA SER A 18 0.90 -16.31 -6.97
C SER A 18 0.41 -14.86 -6.90
N ILE A 19 1.32 -13.89 -6.92
CA ILE A 19 1.02 -12.47 -6.69
C ILE A 19 1.38 -11.65 -7.94
N LEU A 20 0.56 -10.66 -8.26
CA LEU A 20 0.89 -9.60 -9.21
C LEU A 20 0.93 -8.27 -8.46
N ARG A 21 2.07 -7.60 -8.48
CA ARG A 21 2.23 -6.29 -7.85
C ARG A 21 1.83 -5.18 -8.83
N PHE A 22 1.56 -4.00 -8.30
CA PHE A 22 1.30 -2.80 -9.10
C PHE A 22 1.93 -1.60 -8.43
N HIS A 23 2.52 -0.71 -9.22
CA HIS A 23 3.02 0.55 -8.70
C HIS A 23 2.97 1.67 -9.72
N VAL A 24 2.81 2.89 -9.21
CA VAL A 24 2.76 4.11 -10.02
C VAL A 24 3.86 5.06 -9.57
N LEU A 25 4.69 5.51 -10.50
CA LEU A 25 5.66 6.58 -10.31
C LEU A 25 5.06 7.88 -10.84
N ALA A 26 4.96 8.87 -9.96
CA ALA A 26 4.58 10.23 -10.36
C ALA A 26 5.69 10.87 -11.20
N ASN A 27 5.33 11.88 -11.99
CA ASN A 27 6.30 12.65 -12.77
C ASN A 27 7.32 13.36 -11.85
N SER A 28 6.86 13.97 -10.75
CA SER A 28 7.69 14.61 -9.73
C SER A 28 7.09 14.48 -8.31
N ASP A 29 7.78 15.05 -7.32
CA ASP A 29 7.33 15.12 -5.92
C ASP A 29 6.39 16.31 -5.62
N SER A 30 6.03 17.10 -6.64
CA SER A 30 5.04 18.18 -6.48
C SER A 30 3.68 17.65 -6.04
N SER A 31 2.92 18.47 -5.31
CA SER A 31 1.61 18.03 -4.79
C SER A 31 0.65 17.69 -5.93
N GLU A 32 0.76 18.42 -7.03
CA GLU A 32 0.00 18.24 -8.26
C GLU A 32 0.31 16.90 -8.94
N ASP A 33 1.59 16.54 -9.11
CA ASP A 33 1.97 15.25 -9.72
C ASP A 33 1.65 14.07 -8.78
N GLN A 34 1.74 14.27 -7.46
CA GLN A 34 1.35 13.27 -6.48
C GLN A 34 -0.16 13.03 -6.47
N ALA A 35 -0.98 14.07 -6.65
CA ALA A 35 -2.42 13.95 -6.81
C ALA A 35 -2.77 13.27 -8.14
N MET A 36 -2.15 13.69 -9.24
CA MET A 36 -2.34 13.09 -10.57
C MET A 36 -2.01 11.58 -10.56
N LYS A 37 -0.96 11.17 -9.83
CA LYS A 37 -0.64 9.75 -9.62
C LYS A 37 -1.79 8.96 -9.00
N LEU A 38 -2.43 9.50 -7.96
CA LEU A 38 -3.54 8.81 -7.29
C LEU A 38 -4.76 8.72 -8.20
N GLU A 39 -5.04 9.78 -8.96
CA GLU A 39 -6.14 9.79 -9.92
C GLU A 39 -5.92 8.81 -11.08
N VAL A 40 -4.71 8.77 -11.67
CA VAL A 40 -4.37 7.78 -12.71
C VAL A 40 -4.42 6.35 -12.15
N LYS A 41 -3.97 6.15 -10.91
CA LYS A 41 -4.09 4.85 -10.23
C LYS A 41 -5.56 4.41 -10.19
N ASP A 42 -6.44 5.24 -9.62
CA ASP A 42 -7.85 4.88 -9.45
C ASP A 42 -8.51 4.61 -10.81
N PHE A 43 -8.25 5.47 -11.79
CA PHE A 43 -8.75 5.30 -13.15
C PHE A 43 -8.31 3.98 -13.80
N LEU A 44 -7.02 3.64 -13.73
CA LEU A 44 -6.51 2.41 -14.32
C LEU A 44 -7.05 1.17 -13.61
N LEU A 45 -7.10 1.18 -12.27
CA LEU A 45 -7.61 0.04 -11.50
C LEU A 45 -9.08 -0.24 -11.78
N GLU A 46 -9.91 0.79 -11.90
CA GLU A 46 -11.33 0.65 -12.25
C GLU A 46 -11.51 0.15 -13.69
N LYS A 47 -10.72 0.67 -14.63
CA LYS A 47 -10.76 0.24 -16.03
C LYS A 47 -10.36 -1.23 -16.18
N ILE A 48 -9.24 -1.62 -15.55
CA ILE A 48 -8.77 -3.01 -15.52
C ILE A 48 -9.84 -3.92 -14.91
N ARG A 49 -10.41 -3.54 -13.76
CA ARG A 49 -11.46 -4.32 -13.09
C ARG A 49 -12.69 -4.53 -13.97
N THR A 50 -13.13 -3.47 -14.65
CA THR A 50 -14.33 -3.48 -15.49
C THR A 50 -14.14 -4.32 -16.74
N GLU A 51 -12.97 -4.23 -17.37
CA GLU A 51 -12.72 -4.88 -18.67
C GLU A 51 -12.15 -6.30 -18.54
N ALA A 52 -11.23 -6.52 -17.59
CA ALA A 52 -10.69 -7.85 -17.33
C ALA A 52 -11.69 -8.73 -16.55
N GLY A 53 -12.58 -8.12 -15.75
CA GLY A 53 -13.54 -8.80 -14.87
C GLY A 53 -13.06 -8.92 -13.42
N GLU A 54 -13.99 -8.90 -12.47
CA GLU A 54 -13.69 -8.85 -11.03
C GLU A 54 -13.04 -10.13 -10.48
N ASN A 55 -13.26 -11.28 -11.12
CA ASN A 55 -12.80 -12.60 -10.65
C ASN A 55 -11.66 -13.18 -11.50
N THR A 56 -10.93 -12.31 -12.19
CA THR A 56 -9.90 -12.72 -13.15
C THR A 56 -8.64 -13.17 -12.42
N GLY A 57 -8.12 -14.34 -12.80
CA GLY A 57 -6.90 -14.90 -12.24
C GLY A 57 -5.67 -14.10 -12.64
N LYS A 58 -4.54 -14.38 -11.99
CA LYS A 58 -3.26 -13.70 -12.28
C LYS A 58 -2.87 -13.80 -13.76
N GLN A 59 -2.97 -14.98 -14.34
CA GLN A 59 -2.48 -15.24 -15.70
C GLN A 59 -3.32 -14.51 -16.75
N GLU A 60 -4.65 -14.58 -16.61
CA GLU A 60 -5.59 -13.87 -17.47
C GLU A 60 -5.43 -12.35 -17.34
N LEU A 61 -5.16 -11.86 -16.12
CA LEU A 61 -4.92 -10.45 -15.88
C LEU A 61 -3.61 -9.97 -16.54
N CYS A 62 -2.52 -10.75 -16.44
CA CYS A 62 -1.27 -10.45 -17.15
C CYS A 62 -1.48 -10.45 -18.66
N GLN A 63 -2.26 -11.38 -19.20
CA GLN A 63 -2.58 -11.43 -20.64
C GLN A 63 -3.38 -10.21 -21.07
N TYR A 64 -4.45 -9.86 -20.36
CA TYR A 64 -5.25 -8.67 -20.63
C TYR A 64 -4.38 -7.40 -20.61
N LEU A 65 -3.52 -7.24 -19.60
CA LEU A 65 -2.63 -6.09 -19.48
C LEU A 65 -1.59 -6.02 -20.61
N ALA A 66 -1.14 -7.16 -21.14
CA ALA A 66 -0.24 -7.20 -22.27
C ALA A 66 -0.94 -6.83 -23.58
N GLU A 67 -2.17 -7.31 -23.78
CA GLU A 67 -2.97 -7.09 -25.00
C GLU A 67 -3.54 -5.66 -25.07
N HIS A 68 -3.99 -5.10 -23.95
CA HIS A 68 -4.63 -3.78 -23.87
C HIS A 68 -3.70 -2.67 -23.37
N ARG A 69 -2.39 -2.94 -23.32
CA ARG A 69 -1.38 -1.99 -22.82
C ARG A 69 -1.49 -0.62 -23.47
N ASP A 70 -1.49 -0.58 -24.80
CA ASP A 70 -1.46 0.67 -25.57
C ASP A 70 -2.74 1.49 -25.34
N ASP A 71 -3.88 0.82 -25.20
CA ASP A 71 -5.17 1.45 -24.91
C ASP A 71 -5.19 2.03 -23.49
N LEU A 72 -4.63 1.31 -22.51
CA LEU A 72 -4.50 1.79 -21.14
C LEU A 72 -3.54 2.99 -21.03
N GLU A 73 -2.38 2.94 -21.71
CA GLU A 73 -1.42 4.05 -21.79
C GLU A 73 -2.07 5.29 -22.42
N LYS A 74 -2.82 5.09 -23.52
CA LYS A 74 -3.55 6.16 -24.20
C LYS A 74 -4.62 6.78 -23.32
N ALA A 75 -5.45 5.95 -22.69
CA ALA A 75 -6.53 6.41 -21.82
C ALA A 75 -6.00 7.19 -20.60
N ALA A 76 -4.95 6.68 -19.96
CA ALA A 76 -4.28 7.41 -18.87
C ALA A 76 -3.66 8.73 -19.37
N GLY A 77 -3.05 8.74 -20.56
CA GLY A 77 -2.53 9.96 -21.17
C GLY A 77 -3.62 10.99 -21.51
N GLU A 78 -4.80 10.56 -21.94
CA GLU A 78 -5.95 11.44 -22.17
C GLU A 78 -6.46 12.06 -20.86
N LEU A 79 -6.56 11.26 -19.79
CA LEU A 79 -6.90 11.75 -18.46
C LEU A 79 -5.91 12.82 -17.98
N ILE A 80 -4.61 12.55 -18.05
CA ILE A 80 -3.55 13.47 -17.64
C ILE A 80 -3.64 14.80 -18.43
N ARG A 81 -3.84 14.73 -19.75
CA ARG A 81 -4.02 15.94 -20.59
C ARG A 81 -5.29 16.71 -20.24
N SER A 82 -6.39 16.02 -19.92
CA SER A 82 -7.63 16.67 -19.49
C SER A 82 -7.48 17.48 -18.19
N ARG A 83 -6.49 17.12 -17.36
CA ARG A 83 -6.10 17.82 -16.14
C ARG A 83 -5.07 18.94 -16.35
N GLY A 84 -4.65 19.17 -17.60
CA GLY A 84 -3.76 20.27 -17.98
C GLY A 84 -2.26 19.93 -17.97
N PHE A 85 -1.90 18.66 -17.79
CA PHE A 85 -0.50 18.21 -17.85
C PHE A 85 -0.10 17.84 -19.28
N SER A 86 1.17 18.04 -19.62
CA SER A 86 1.71 17.80 -20.97
C SER A 86 2.33 16.41 -21.16
N TYR A 87 2.59 15.68 -20.08
CA TYR A 87 3.20 14.36 -20.11
C TYR A 87 2.17 13.23 -20.30
N GLY A 88 2.64 12.03 -20.64
CA GLY A 88 1.82 10.83 -20.76
C GLY A 88 2.06 9.81 -19.63
N ALA A 89 1.49 8.63 -19.79
CA ALA A 89 1.75 7.47 -18.94
C ALA A 89 2.37 6.34 -19.78
N SER A 90 3.28 5.57 -19.19
CA SER A 90 3.79 4.32 -19.74
C SER A 90 3.53 3.19 -18.76
N ILE A 91 3.02 2.06 -19.24
CA ILE A 91 2.67 0.89 -18.46
C ILE A 91 3.58 -0.25 -18.88
N ARG A 92 4.19 -0.98 -17.94
CA ARG A 92 5.06 -2.12 -18.25
C ARG A 92 4.74 -3.29 -17.34
N LEU A 93 4.71 -4.49 -17.90
CA LEU A 93 4.78 -5.74 -17.15
C LEU A 93 6.26 -6.12 -17.04
N GLU A 94 6.81 -6.03 -15.84
CA GLU A 94 8.21 -6.31 -15.58
C GLU A 94 8.43 -6.97 -14.21
N ILE A 95 9.61 -7.55 -14.04
CA ILE A 95 10.06 -8.08 -12.76
C ILE A 95 10.81 -6.96 -12.02
N CYS A 96 10.34 -6.60 -10.83
CA CYS A 96 10.91 -5.50 -10.04
C CYS A 96 11.15 -5.89 -8.58
N GLU A 97 12.10 -5.21 -7.96
CA GLU A 97 12.31 -5.26 -6.52
C GLU A 97 11.29 -4.38 -5.79
N PHE A 98 10.60 -4.96 -4.81
CA PHE A 98 9.67 -4.26 -3.93
C PHE A 98 10.23 -4.20 -2.52
N PRO A 99 10.08 -3.07 -1.81
CA PRO A 99 10.30 -3.04 -0.38
C PRO A 99 9.18 -3.80 0.35
N ALA A 100 9.43 -4.14 1.62
CA ALA A 100 8.38 -4.72 2.46
C ALA A 100 7.20 -3.73 2.62
N ARG A 101 5.97 -4.23 2.51
CA ARG A 101 4.74 -3.42 2.60
C ARG A 101 3.69 -4.08 3.47
N THR A 102 3.16 -3.31 4.41
CA THR A 102 2.14 -3.75 5.36
C THR A 102 0.76 -3.24 4.91
N TYR A 103 -0.21 -4.15 4.90
CA TYR A 103 -1.62 -3.91 4.65
C TYR A 103 -2.40 -4.51 5.84
N GLY A 104 -2.83 -3.64 6.76
CA GLY A 104 -3.51 -4.04 7.99
C GLY A 104 -2.59 -4.87 8.89
N ASP A 105 -2.94 -6.13 9.11
CA ASP A 105 -2.18 -7.07 9.94
C ASP A 105 -1.17 -7.92 9.15
N MET A 106 -1.19 -7.84 7.82
CA MET A 106 -0.32 -8.61 6.93
C MET A 106 0.82 -7.75 6.38
N THR A 107 2.02 -8.34 6.25
CA THR A 107 3.17 -7.69 5.61
C THR A 107 3.70 -8.57 4.49
N PHE A 108 3.70 -8.00 3.29
CA PHE A 108 4.38 -8.58 2.14
C PHE A 108 5.88 -8.28 2.26
N PRO A 109 6.75 -9.30 2.23
CA PRO A 109 8.19 -9.14 2.43
C PRO A 109 8.84 -8.40 1.26
N ALA A 110 10.01 -7.82 1.52
CA ALA A 110 10.85 -7.26 0.47
C ALA A 110 11.36 -8.39 -0.44
N GLY A 111 11.40 -8.15 -1.74
CA GLY A 111 11.88 -9.14 -2.72
C GLY A 111 11.46 -8.81 -4.14
N THR A 112 11.63 -9.78 -5.02
CA THR A 112 11.40 -9.63 -6.45
C THR A 112 10.05 -10.20 -6.85
N TYR A 113 9.24 -9.38 -7.52
CA TYR A 113 7.89 -9.74 -7.92
C TYR A 113 7.64 -9.36 -9.38
N GLU A 114 6.74 -10.10 -10.02
CA GLU A 114 6.11 -9.64 -11.25
C GLU A 114 5.18 -8.47 -10.93
N ALA A 115 5.30 -7.39 -11.70
CA ALA A 115 4.63 -6.15 -11.42
C ALA A 115 4.19 -5.41 -12.67
N VAL A 116 3.06 -4.72 -12.52
CA VAL A 116 2.62 -3.68 -13.44
C VAL A 116 3.17 -2.35 -12.96
N ARG A 117 4.11 -1.81 -13.73
CA ARG A 117 4.72 -0.51 -13.50
C ARG A 117 4.03 0.54 -14.35
N VAL A 118 3.49 1.57 -13.71
CA VAL A 118 2.96 2.76 -14.38
C VAL A 118 3.90 3.92 -14.11
N LEU A 119 4.41 4.55 -15.16
CA LEU A 119 5.32 5.68 -15.08
C LEU A 119 4.66 6.90 -15.70
N LEU A 120 4.46 7.95 -14.90
CA LEU A 120 3.92 9.22 -15.36
C LEU A 120 5.07 10.16 -15.73
N GLY A 121 5.07 10.68 -16.95
CA GLY A 121 6.13 11.56 -17.45
C GLY A 121 7.52 10.96 -17.29
N GLU A 122 8.39 11.59 -16.52
CA GLU A 122 9.77 11.11 -16.28
C GLU A 122 9.87 10.11 -15.12
N GLY A 123 8.80 9.93 -14.33
CA GLY A 123 8.77 8.98 -13.22
C GLY A 123 9.75 9.29 -12.08
N GLN A 124 10.07 10.56 -11.85
CA GLN A 124 11.02 10.97 -10.81
C GLN A 124 10.38 11.17 -9.42
N GLY A 125 9.05 11.06 -9.34
CA GLY A 125 8.32 11.29 -8.11
C GLY A 125 8.19 10.04 -7.22
N LYS A 126 7.56 10.22 -6.05
CA LYS A 126 7.29 9.12 -5.11
C LYS A 126 6.49 7.99 -5.77
N ASN A 127 6.90 6.77 -5.45
CA ASN A 127 6.18 5.55 -5.79
C ASN A 127 4.90 5.39 -4.96
N PHE A 128 3.83 4.90 -5.60
CA PHE A 128 2.69 4.28 -4.94
C PHE A 128 2.79 2.76 -5.11
N TRP A 129 2.69 1.98 -4.04
CA TRP A 129 2.93 0.53 -4.07
C TRP A 129 1.68 -0.26 -3.71
N CYS A 130 1.41 -1.32 -4.46
CA CYS A 130 0.21 -2.09 -4.29
C CYS A 130 0.34 -3.57 -4.74
N VAL A 131 -0.61 -4.41 -4.32
CA VAL A 131 -0.86 -5.75 -4.85
C VAL A 131 -2.10 -5.72 -5.72
N LEU A 132 -1.92 -5.91 -7.02
CA LEU A 132 -3.01 -5.94 -7.99
C LEU A 132 -3.75 -7.28 -7.98
N TYR A 133 -3.00 -8.37 -7.80
CA TYR A 133 -3.57 -9.69 -7.60
C TYR A 133 -2.91 -10.38 -6.40
N PRO A 134 -3.70 -10.84 -5.40
CA PRO A 134 -5.14 -10.61 -5.24
C PRO A 134 -5.46 -9.12 -5.02
N SER A 135 -6.69 -8.70 -5.34
CA SER A 135 -7.17 -7.31 -5.50
C SER A 135 -7.07 -6.38 -4.28
N LEU A 136 -5.85 -6.05 -3.80
CA LEU A 136 -5.64 -5.15 -2.65
C LEU A 136 -5.53 -3.67 -3.01
N CYS A 137 -5.55 -3.32 -4.30
CA CYS A 137 -5.39 -1.93 -4.74
C CYS A 137 -6.59 -1.02 -4.59
N TYR A 138 -7.74 -1.59 -4.22
CA TYR A 138 -9.01 -0.90 -4.12
C TYR A 138 -9.30 -0.36 -2.72
N THR A 139 -8.45 -0.68 -1.73
CA THR A 139 -8.63 -0.21 -0.35
C THR A 139 -7.81 1.05 -0.08
N ASP A 140 -8.46 2.07 0.46
CA ASP A 140 -7.86 3.38 0.64
C ASP A 140 -6.71 3.38 1.68
N SER A 141 -5.66 4.10 1.33
CA SER A 141 -4.27 3.86 1.74
C SER A 141 -3.87 4.34 3.14
N LEU A 142 -4.84 4.66 4.00
CA LEU A 142 -4.58 5.12 5.38
C LEU A 142 -4.87 4.06 6.45
N GLN A 143 -5.72 3.08 6.15
CA GLN A 143 -6.01 1.90 6.97
C GLN A 143 -6.35 0.73 6.05
N ALA A 144 -5.41 0.35 5.18
CA ALA A 144 -5.62 -0.71 4.19
C ALA A 144 -5.80 -2.07 4.88
N VAL A 145 -6.98 -2.33 5.42
CA VAL A 145 -7.44 -3.65 5.87
C VAL A 145 -7.73 -4.45 4.62
N MET A 146 -7.16 -5.65 4.51
CA MET A 146 -7.43 -6.48 3.34
C MET A 146 -8.92 -6.85 3.30
N PRO A 147 -9.59 -6.75 2.13
CA PRO A 147 -10.93 -7.28 1.98
C PRO A 147 -10.95 -8.80 2.22
N GLU A 148 -12.01 -9.31 2.84
CA GLU A 148 -12.16 -10.74 3.17
C GLU A 148 -12.02 -11.63 1.92
N ASP A 149 -12.58 -11.22 0.78
CA ASP A 149 -12.47 -11.95 -0.48
C ASP A 149 -11.02 -12.06 -0.99
N SER A 150 -10.24 -10.99 -0.81
CA SER A 150 -8.82 -10.99 -1.17
C SER A 150 -8.00 -11.87 -0.23
N GLU A 151 -8.34 -11.89 1.06
CA GLU A 151 -7.71 -12.77 2.05
C GLU A 151 -8.01 -14.24 1.75
N ASN A 152 -9.27 -14.57 1.48
CA ASN A 152 -9.69 -15.93 1.11
C ASN A 152 -9.02 -16.40 -0.18
N THR A 153 -8.93 -15.53 -1.19
CA THR A 153 -8.19 -15.81 -2.43
C THR A 153 -6.72 -16.08 -2.14
N LEU A 154 -6.07 -15.22 -1.34
CA LEU A 154 -4.67 -15.40 -0.98
C LEU A 154 -4.42 -16.71 -0.21
N LYS A 155 -5.34 -17.08 0.69
CA LYS A 155 -5.29 -18.34 1.45
C LYS A 155 -5.45 -19.57 0.55
N ALA A 156 -6.24 -19.47 -0.51
CA ALA A 156 -6.38 -20.54 -1.50
C ALA A 156 -5.17 -20.67 -2.43
N LEU A 157 -4.45 -19.57 -2.67
CA LEU A 157 -3.29 -19.52 -3.57
C LEU A 157 -1.96 -19.87 -2.91
N LEU A 158 -1.85 -19.73 -1.59
CA LEU A 158 -0.61 -19.93 -0.86
C LEU A 158 -0.70 -21.16 0.05
N PRO A 159 0.42 -21.87 0.27
CA PRO A 159 0.53 -22.81 1.37
C PRO A 159 0.18 -22.14 2.70
N GLU A 160 -0.47 -22.88 3.59
CA GLU A 160 -0.94 -22.37 4.88
C GLU A 160 0.20 -21.71 5.70
N GLU A 161 1.40 -22.32 5.67
CA GLU A 161 2.60 -21.78 6.33
C GLU A 161 3.02 -20.40 5.80
N ASP A 162 2.97 -20.21 4.48
CA ASP A 162 3.39 -18.97 3.82
C ASP A 162 2.34 -17.88 4.05
N PHE A 163 1.06 -18.23 4.03
CA PHE A 163 -0.03 -17.32 4.36
C PHE A 163 0.09 -16.79 5.81
N TYR A 164 0.30 -17.67 6.79
CA TYR A 164 0.48 -17.23 8.19
C TYR A 164 1.79 -16.48 8.44
N ALA A 165 2.83 -16.73 7.65
CA ALA A 165 4.07 -15.97 7.72
C ALA A 165 3.86 -14.48 7.43
N LEU A 166 2.91 -14.13 6.55
CA LEU A 166 2.57 -12.74 6.23
C LEU A 166 2.02 -11.96 7.45
N PHE A 167 1.29 -12.62 8.35
CA PHE A 167 0.81 -12.00 9.60
C PHE A 167 1.92 -11.91 10.66
N THR A 168 2.85 -12.85 10.65
CA THR A 168 3.92 -12.95 11.66
C THR A 168 4.99 -11.87 11.48
N ALA A 169 5.17 -11.36 10.25
CA ALA A 169 6.08 -10.26 9.95
C ALA A 169 5.77 -8.98 10.76
N ARG A 170 4.53 -8.79 11.25
CA ARG A 170 4.16 -7.70 12.16
C ARG A 170 4.84 -7.79 13.54
N LYS A 171 5.14 -9.01 14.02
CA LYS A 171 5.75 -9.21 15.35
C LYS A 171 7.25 -8.89 15.39
N MET A 172 7.94 -8.95 14.26
CA MET A 172 9.39 -8.68 14.18
C MET A 172 9.71 -7.18 14.07
N THR A 173 8.89 -6.40 13.36
CA THR A 173 9.07 -4.95 13.21
C THR A 173 8.67 -4.18 14.47
N ALA A 174 7.60 -4.60 15.16
CA ALA A 174 7.23 -4.05 16.47
C ALA A 174 8.33 -4.25 17.54
N LYS A 175 9.08 -5.36 17.49
CA LYS A 175 10.17 -5.62 18.44
C LYS A 175 11.44 -4.79 18.13
N ALA A 176 11.65 -4.40 16.88
CA ALA A 176 12.75 -3.49 16.50
C ALA A 176 12.47 -2.02 16.84
N GLY A 177 11.20 -1.62 16.99
CA GLY A 177 10.79 -0.28 17.42
C GLY A 177 10.71 -0.09 18.93
N ALA A 178 10.58 -1.16 19.71
CA ALA A 178 10.37 -1.09 21.16
C ALA A 178 11.64 -0.99 22.02
N GLU A 179 12.85 -1.00 21.42
CA GLU A 179 14.13 -0.88 22.16
C GLU A 179 14.80 0.51 22.04
N LYS A 180 14.13 1.51 21.45
CA LYS A 180 14.64 2.89 21.42
C LYS A 180 13.62 3.91 21.92
N GLU A 181 13.22 3.80 23.18
CA GLU A 181 12.65 4.94 23.90
C GLU A 181 12.69 4.71 25.42
N GLN A 182 13.89 4.79 26.01
CA GLN A 182 14.01 5.21 27.42
C GLN A 182 15.40 5.74 27.75
N SER A 183 15.58 7.05 27.66
CA SER A 183 16.11 7.89 28.74
C SER A 183 16.42 9.28 28.19
N ASP A 184 15.43 10.17 28.24
CA ASP A 184 15.70 11.55 28.61
C ASP A 184 14.51 12.06 29.40
N ALA A 185 14.82 12.59 30.58
CA ALA A 185 13.87 12.98 31.61
C ALA A 185 12.95 14.11 31.12
N LEU A 186 11.64 13.96 31.33
CA LEU A 186 10.68 15.05 31.27
C LEU A 186 10.19 15.39 32.69
N PRO A 187 10.01 16.68 33.00
CA PRO A 187 9.93 17.18 34.37
C PRO A 187 8.60 16.80 35.04
N GLN A 188 8.65 16.52 36.35
CA GLN A 188 7.46 16.31 37.15
C GLN A 188 6.62 17.58 37.21
N MET A 189 5.42 17.55 36.63
CA MET A 189 4.41 18.58 36.82
C MET A 189 3.51 18.16 38.00
N GLU A 190 3.69 18.82 39.13
CA GLU A 190 2.89 18.63 40.34
C GLU A 190 1.55 19.39 40.19
N ILE A 191 0.46 18.65 40.04
CA ILE A 191 -0.89 19.23 39.95
C ILE A 191 -1.39 19.52 41.36
N ARG A 192 -1.28 20.78 41.80
CA ARG A 192 -1.90 21.28 43.03
C ARG A 192 -3.35 21.69 42.78
N PHE A 193 -4.29 20.88 43.24
CA PHE A 193 -5.70 21.26 43.30
C PHE A 193 -5.91 22.28 44.44
N LYS A 194 -6.26 23.53 44.07
CA LYS A 194 -6.82 24.51 45.02
C LYS A 194 -8.33 24.31 45.09
N PHE A 195 -8.80 23.65 46.15
CA PHE A 195 -10.17 23.79 46.62
C PHE A 195 -10.32 25.20 47.21
N LEU A 196 -11.26 25.98 46.68
CA LEU A 196 -11.67 27.24 47.31
C LEU A 196 -13.18 27.16 47.61
N GLU A 197 -13.48 27.12 48.90
CA GLU A 197 -14.79 27.36 49.47
C GLU A 197 -15.29 28.77 49.12
N TRP A 198 -16.60 28.90 48.87
CA TRP A 198 -17.33 30.12 49.24
C TRP A 198 -18.83 29.84 49.46
N LEU A 199 -19.22 29.83 50.74
CA LEU A 199 -20.58 30.06 51.32
C LEU A 199 -20.96 31.56 51.15
N PRO A 200 -22.24 32.02 51.24
CA PRO A 200 -23.15 31.87 52.41
C PRO A 200 -24.66 31.67 52.07
N PHE A 201 -25.49 30.98 52.88
CA PHE A 201 -26.17 31.38 54.15
C PHE A 201 -27.21 32.52 54.03
N HIS A 202 -28.50 32.17 54.08
CA HIS A 202 -29.62 32.86 54.77
C HIS A 202 -30.88 31.98 54.60
N ASP A 203 -31.30 31.18 55.57
CA ASP A 203 -32.02 31.46 56.84
C ASP A 203 -33.53 31.74 56.67
N SER A 204 -34.26 31.26 57.67
CA SER A 204 -35.63 30.75 57.67
C SER A 204 -36.70 31.81 57.93
N LEU A 205 -37.92 31.59 57.40
CA LEU A 205 -39.20 31.61 58.14
C LEU A 205 -40.35 31.15 57.22
#